data_AF-A0A0H2YRE3-F1
#
_entry.id   AF-A0A0H2YRE3-F1
#
_cell.length_a   1.000
_cell.length_b   1.000
_cell.length_c   1.000
_cell.angle_alpha   90.00
_cell.angle_beta   90.00
_cell.angle_gamma   90.00
#
_symmetry.space_group_name_H-M   'P 1'
#
loop_
_entity.id
_entity.type
_entity.pdbx_description
1 polymer ?
#
loop_
_entity_poly.entity_id
_entity_poly.type
_entity_poly.pdbx_seq_one_letter_code
_entity_poly.pdbx_strand_id
1 'polypeptide(L)'
;MLFFLKNSKLKNVVFYFLVIWSILIAYLNATSLPTNYVVQQIISWLFGSISIIAIIIKVKKTGETNIPYILVTISVLLGIFMMFF
;
A
#
# COMPACT_ATOMS: atom_id res chain seq x y z
N MET A 1 6.04 -0.28 -10.16
CA MET A 1 7.50 -0.26 -10.44
C MET A 1 8.26 -1.45 -9.84
N LEU A 2 7.90 -1.93 -8.64
CA LEU A 2 8.61 -3.00 -7.91
C LEU A 2 8.73 -4.36 -8.62
N PHE A 3 7.86 -4.67 -9.59
CA PHE A 3 7.89 -5.96 -10.28
C PHE A 3 9.05 -6.10 -11.28
N PHE A 4 9.67 -4.99 -11.70
CA PHE A 4 10.81 -4.99 -12.62
C PHE A 4 12.18 -5.17 -11.94
N LEU A 5 12.24 -5.14 -10.60
CA LEU A 5 13.52 -5.35 -9.90
C LEU A 5 14.00 -6.80 -10.06
N LYS A 6 15.14 -6.98 -10.73
CA LYS A 6 15.84 -8.28 -10.87
C LYS A 6 16.44 -8.77 -9.54
N ASN A 7 16.83 -7.86 -8.65
CA ASN A 7 17.46 -8.22 -7.37
C ASN A 7 16.39 -8.52 -6.31
N SER A 8 16.26 -9.79 -5.93
CA SER A 8 15.26 -10.29 -4.98
C SER A 8 15.39 -9.69 -3.57
N LYS A 9 16.61 -9.46 -3.08
CA LYS A 9 16.85 -8.81 -1.77
C LYS A 9 16.37 -7.36 -1.79
N LEU A 10 16.78 -6.60 -2.80
CA LEU A 10 16.37 -5.19 -2.94
C LEU A 10 14.86 -5.08 -3.14
N LYS A 11 14.27 -5.96 -3.95
CA LYS A 11 12.82 -6.04 -4.18
C LYS A 11 12.05 -6.29 -2.86
N ASN A 12 12.59 -7.12 -1.97
CA ASN A 12 11.99 -7.34 -0.66
C ASN A 12 12.08 -6.11 0.25
N VAL A 13 13.24 -5.45 0.33
CA VAL A 13 13.42 -4.23 1.14
C VAL A 13 12.46 -3.13 0.69
N VAL A 14 12.43 -2.84 -0.62
CA VAL A 14 11.58 -1.79 -1.17
C VAL A 14 10.09 -2.14 -1.00
N PHE A 15 9.73 -3.43 -1.05
CA PHE A 15 8.35 -3.86 -0.78
C PHE A 15 7.91 -3.49 0.64
N TYR A 16 8.68 -3.88 1.67
CA TYR A 16 8.30 -3.57 3.06
C TYR A 16 8.30 -2.07 3.33
N PHE A 17 9.26 -1.35 2.76
CA PHE A 17 9.27 0.11 2.79
C PHE A 17 7.97 0.70 2.21
N LEU A 18 7.51 0.24 1.05
CA LEU A 18 6.26 0.73 0.44
C LEU A 18 5.01 0.35 1.23
N VAL A 19 5.01 -0.76 1.96
CA VAL A 19 3.86 -1.07 2.84
C VAL A 19 3.78 -0.03 3.96
N ILE A 20 4.89 0.23 4.65
CA ILE A 20 4.94 1.24 5.71
C ILE A 20 4.54 2.60 5.14
N TRP A 21 5.05 2.95 3.96
CA TRP A 21 4.74 4.20 3.28
C TRP A 21 3.26 4.31 2.92
N SER A 22 2.64 3.23 2.42
CA SER A 22 1.22 3.21 2.08
C SER A 22 0.33 3.46 3.31
N ILE A 23 0.66 2.82 4.44
CA ILE A 23 -0.07 3.01 5.69
C ILE A 23 0.07 4.45 6.19
N LEU A 24 1.26 5.03 6.09
CA LEU A 24 1.50 6.43 6.44
C LEU A 24 0.67 7.38 5.58
N ILE A 25 0.60 7.15 4.27
CA ILE A 25 -0.24 7.95 3.36
C ILE A 25 -1.72 7.82 3.73
N ALA A 26 -2.21 6.60 4.00
CA ALA A 26 -3.58 6.37 4.42
C ALA A 26 -3.92 7.12 5.72
N TYR A 27 -3.01 7.11 6.70
CA TYR A 27 -3.14 7.86 7.94
C TYR A 27 -3.20 9.38 7.69
N LEU A 28 -2.29 9.91 6.87
CA LEU A 28 -2.29 11.34 6.52
C LEU A 28 -3.58 11.75 5.82
N ASN A 29 -4.06 10.97 4.85
CA ASN A 29 -5.33 11.25 4.17
C ASN A 29 -6.54 11.18 5.10
N ALA A 30 -6.59 10.20 6.00
CA ALA A 30 -7.72 10.07 6.91
C ALA A 30 -7.75 11.18 7.98
N THR A 31 -6.58 11.63 8.44
CA THR A 31 -6.49 12.66 9.49
C THR A 31 -6.50 14.09 8.97
N SER A 32 -6.18 14.31 7.69
CA SER A 32 -6.30 15.63 7.06
C SER A 32 -7.76 16.01 6.78
N LEU A 33 -8.66 15.02 6.72
CA LEU A 33 -10.08 15.22 6.47
C LEU A 33 -10.83 15.63 7.74
N PRO A 34 -11.77 16.59 7.66
CA PRO A 34 -12.63 16.93 8.79
C PRO A 34 -13.48 15.74 9.25
N THR A 35 -13.84 15.69 10.53
CA THR A 35 -14.50 14.54 11.16
C THR A 35 -15.89 14.19 10.60
N ASN A 36 -16.53 15.12 9.89
CA ASN A 36 -17.79 14.88 9.19
C ASN A 36 -17.63 14.18 7.82
N TYR A 37 -16.40 14.00 7.32
CA TYR A 37 -16.08 13.30 6.06
C TYR A 37 -15.75 11.82 6.30
N VAL A 38 -16.59 11.13 7.08
CA VAL A 38 -16.36 9.74 7.52
C VAL A 38 -16.19 8.78 6.34
N VAL A 39 -16.94 8.98 5.25
CA VAL A 39 -16.86 8.13 4.05
C VAL A 39 -15.47 8.21 3.41
N GLN A 40 -14.94 9.41 3.20
CA GLN A 40 -13.59 9.55 2.65
C GLN A 40 -12.53 8.99 3.60
N GLN A 41 -12.66 9.21 4.91
CA GLN A 41 -11.72 8.63 5.88
C GLN A 41 -11.69 7.10 5.81
N ILE A 42 -12.85 6.45 5.70
CA ILE A 42 -12.95 4.99 5.54
C ILE A 42 -12.28 4.55 4.22
N ILE A 43 -12.48 5.29 3.13
CA ILE A 43 -11.83 5.00 1.84
C ILE A 43 -10.30 5.11 1.96
N SER A 44 -9.78 6.12 2.65
CA SER A 44 -8.33 6.26 2.90
C SER A 44 -7.77 5.05 3.64
N TRP A 45 -8.45 4.61 4.70
CA TRP A 45 -8.06 3.41 5.44
C TRP A 45 -8.18 2.14 4.61
N LEU A 46 -9.20 2.02 3.76
CA LEU A 46 -9.39 0.90 2.85
C LEU A 46 -8.18 0.77 1.90
N PHE A 47 -7.73 1.86 1.29
CA PHE A 47 -6.55 1.83 0.42
C PHE A 47 -5.27 1.47 1.16
N GLY A 48 -5.08 1.96 2.39
CA GLY A 48 -3.98 1.53 3.26
C GLY A 48 -4.02 0.04 3.56
N SER A 49 -5.19 -0.53 3.86
CA SER A 49 -5.35 -1.95 4.21
C SER A 49 -4.99 -2.93 3.08
N ILE A 50 -5.06 -2.50 1.81
CA ILE A 50 -4.60 -3.30 0.66
C ILE A 50 -3.12 -3.69 0.83
N SER A 51 -2.29 -2.81 1.40
CA SER A 51 -0.88 -3.08 1.67
C SER A 51 -0.68 -4.16 2.74
N ILE A 52 -1.58 -4.27 3.71
CA ILE A 52 -1.58 -5.32 4.74
C ILE A 52 -1.91 -6.67 4.10
N ILE A 53 -2.91 -6.70 3.21
CA ILE A 53 -3.26 -7.92 2.44
C ILE A 53 -2.06 -8.37 1.60
N ALA A 54 -1.32 -7.42 1.00
CA ALA A 54 -0.10 -7.73 0.26
C ALA A 54 0.96 -8.42 1.13
N ILE A 55 1.19 -7.96 2.36
CA ILE A 55 2.09 -8.64 3.31
C ILE A 55 1.61 -10.06 3.59
N ILE A 56 0.32 -10.23 3.90
CA ILE A 56 -0.24 -11.55 4.25
C ILE A 56 -0.03 -12.55 3.11
N ILE A 57 -0.31 -12.14 1.86
CA ILE A 57 -0.08 -13.00 0.69
C ILE A 57 1.39 -13.34 0.54
N LYS A 58 2.29 -12.36 0.75
CA LYS A 58 3.74 -12.57 0.62
C LYS A 58 4.29 -13.54 1.67
N VAL A 59 3.78 -13.49 2.90
CA VAL A 59 4.24 -14.35 3.99
C VAL A 59 3.63 -15.75 3.89
N LYS A 60 2.34 -15.86 3.52
CA LYS A 60 1.64 -17.16 3.43
C LYS A 60 1.98 -17.95 2.17
N LYS A 61 2.32 -17.28 1.07
CA LYS A 61 2.57 -17.93 -0.22
C LYS A 61 4.09 -18.03 -0.44
N THR A 62 4.62 -19.25 -0.39
CA THR A 62 6.05 -19.56 -0.57
C THR A 62 6.52 -19.53 -2.03
N GLY A 63 5.60 -19.43 -2.99
CA GLY A 63 5.94 -19.31 -4.42
C GLY A 63 6.27 -17.88 -4.86
N GLU A 64 7.14 -17.76 -5.87
CA GLU A 64 7.47 -16.48 -6.49
C GLU A 64 6.25 -15.91 -7.22
N THR A 65 5.48 -15.06 -6.53
CA THR A 65 4.35 -14.37 -7.15
C THR A 65 4.57 -12.86 -7.12
N ASN A 66 4.25 -12.21 -8.24
CA ASN A 66 4.31 -10.75 -8.33
C ASN A 66 3.10 -10.05 -7.70
N ILE A 67 2.08 -10.81 -7.26
CA ILE A 67 0.81 -10.32 -6.75
C ILE A 67 0.99 -9.35 -5.56
N PRO A 68 1.76 -9.66 -4.50
CA PRO A 68 1.97 -8.73 -3.39
C PRO A 68 2.54 -7.38 -3.85
N TYR A 69 3.49 -7.43 -4.79
CA TYR A 69 4.16 -6.23 -5.28
C TYR A 69 3.24 -5.34 -6.11
N ILE A 70 2.33 -5.94 -6.88
CA ILE A 70 1.30 -5.22 -7.63
C ILE A 70 0.32 -4.57 -6.65
N LEU A 71 -0.17 -5.31 -5.65
CA LEU A 71 -1.10 -4.82 -4.64
C LEU A 71 -0.54 -3.62 -3.87
N VAL A 72 0.71 -3.71 -3.39
CA VAL A 72 1.34 -2.59 -2.68
C VAL A 72 1.54 -1.38 -3.59
N THR A 73 1.85 -1.61 -4.88
CA THR A 73 2.00 -0.52 -5.85
C THR A 73 0.67 0.20 -6.07
N ILE A 74 -0.42 -0.55 -6.26
CA ILE A 74 -1.77 0.03 -6.45
C ILE A 74 -2.20 0.78 -5.18
N SER A 75 -1.99 0.19 -4.01
CA SER A 75 -2.29 0.81 -2.71
C SER A 75 -1.60 2.18 -2.56
N VAL A 76 -0.31 2.25 -2.86
CA VAL A 76 0.46 3.52 -2.81
C VAL A 76 -0.06 4.51 -3.86
N LEU A 77 -0.31 4.07 -5.10
CA LEU A 77 -0.80 4.97 -6.16
C LEU A 77 -2.17 5.56 -5.82
N LEU A 78 -3.10 4.75 -5.30
CA LEU A 78 -4.41 5.21 -4.87
C LEU A 78 -4.32 6.17 -3.68
N GLY A 79 -3.45 5.87 -2.70
CA GLY A 79 -3.21 6.74 -1.57
C GLY A 79 -2.64 8.10 -1.99
N ILE A 80 -1.66 8.11 -2.90
CA ILE A 80 -1.09 9.35 -3.46
C ILE A 80 -2.16 10.12 -4.24
N PHE A 81 -2.92 9.43 -5.10
CA PHE A 81 -3.99 10.06 -5.88
C PHE A 81 -4.99 10.79 -4.98
N MET A 82 -5.47 10.11 -3.93
CA MET A 82 -6.41 10.69 -2.96
C MET A 82 -5.84 11.87 -2.17
N MET A 83 -4.51 11.99 -2.08
CA MET A 83 -3.87 13.11 -1.39
C MET A 83 -3.94 14.41 -2.22
N PHE A 84 -4.10 14.30 -3.54
CA PHE A 84 -4.12 15.43 -4.48
C PHE A 84 -5.50 15.69 -5.11
N PHE A 85 -6.44 14.76 -5.01
CA PHE A 85 -7.77 14.82 -5.61
C PHE A 85 -8.85 14.38 -4.61
#